data_AF-A0A1S4AGT0-F1
#
_entry.id   AF-A0A1S4AGT0-F1
#
_cell.length_a   1.000
_cell.length_b   1.000
_cell.length_c   1.000
_cell.angle_alpha   90.00
_cell.angle_beta   90.00
_cell.angle_gamma   90.00
#
_symmetry.space_group_name_H-M   'P 1'
#
loop_
_entity.id
_entity.type
_entity.pdbx_description
1 polymer ?
#
loop_
_entity_poly.entity_id
_entity_poly.type
_entity_poly.pdbx_seq_one_letter_code
_entity_poly.pdbx_strand_id
1 'polypeptide(L)'
;SSHYRKNLKRDSLHQKKFSIPKRGEAWIVKSLGNKWKDYKCELKSEYTRKYKTKDALLKNRPSRIPRDQWSGLVSYWLSDKAKRRTQANRNNRAKQTMPHTGGSKSIATLMNEQAVNGIEPTRAEIFILTHKKRKYGRPLDDDSAKTIVRFILSFIL
;
A
#
# COMPACT_ATOMS: atom_id res chain seq x y z
N SER A 1 -25.78 1.94 37.61
CA SER A 1 -24.87 3.11 37.61
C SER A 1 -23.48 2.83 38.22
N SER A 2 -22.85 1.67 37.93
CA SER A 2 -21.50 1.33 38.44
C SER A 2 -20.51 0.93 37.32
N HIS A 3 -21.02 0.46 36.18
CA HIS A 3 -20.18 -0.01 35.07
C HIS A 3 -19.44 1.10 34.31
N TYR A 4 -19.96 2.35 34.34
CA TYR A 4 -19.37 3.48 33.62
C TYR A 4 -18.21 4.18 34.38
N ARG A 5 -18.14 4.05 35.72
CA ARG A 5 -17.06 4.66 36.53
C ARG A 5 -15.70 3.94 36.40
N LYS A 6 -15.70 2.66 36.00
CA LYS A 6 -14.47 1.87 35.82
C LYS A 6 -13.74 2.19 34.50
N ASN A 7 -14.43 2.74 33.51
CA ASN A 7 -13.84 3.08 32.21
C ASN A 7 -13.15 4.45 32.23
N LEU A 8 -13.70 5.42 32.96
CA LEU A 8 -13.14 6.78 33.03
C LEU A 8 -11.76 6.83 33.74
N LYS A 9 -11.56 6.01 34.78
CA LYS A 9 -10.25 5.88 35.46
C LYS A 9 -9.21 5.15 34.59
N ARG A 10 -9.67 4.27 33.69
CA ARG A 10 -8.78 3.55 32.76
C ARG A 10 -8.33 4.53 31.67
N ASP A 11 -9.23 5.34 31.13
CA ASP A 11 -8.91 6.39 30.14
C ASP A 11 -7.93 7.43 30.69
N SER A 12 -8.08 7.90 31.93
CA SER A 12 -7.17 8.89 32.54
C SER A 12 -5.75 8.37 32.78
N LEU A 13 -5.60 7.08 33.11
CA LEU A 13 -4.28 6.44 33.28
C LEU A 13 -3.61 6.13 31.94
N HIS A 14 -4.38 5.76 30.91
CA HIS A 14 -3.84 5.53 29.57
C HIS A 14 -3.36 6.84 28.95
N GLN A 15 -4.13 7.93 29.05
CA GLN A 15 -3.72 9.24 28.51
C GLN A 15 -2.41 9.76 29.12
N LYS A 16 -2.19 9.56 30.44
CA LYS A 16 -0.95 10.00 31.10
C LYS A 16 0.27 9.15 30.71
N LYS A 17 0.08 7.84 30.50
CA LYS A 17 1.16 6.90 30.12
C LYS A 17 1.53 6.98 28.64
N PHE A 18 0.59 7.38 27.79
CA PHE A 18 0.75 7.59 26.36
C PHE A 18 0.69 9.07 25.99
N SER A 19 1.35 9.93 26.77
CA SER A 19 1.48 11.36 26.45
C SER A 19 2.27 11.51 25.15
N ILE A 20 1.56 11.64 24.04
CA ILE A 20 2.13 11.76 22.70
C ILE A 20 2.50 13.22 22.47
N PRO A 21 3.74 13.54 22.07
CA PRO A 21 4.08 14.89 21.64
C PRO A 21 3.24 15.29 20.42
N LYS A 22 2.70 16.52 20.38
CA LYS A 22 1.91 17.03 19.25
C LYS A 22 2.57 16.78 17.88
N ARG A 23 3.91 16.86 17.81
CA ARG A 23 4.70 16.57 16.61
C ARG A 23 4.54 15.14 16.08
N GLY A 24 4.22 14.18 16.94
CA GLY A 24 4.05 12.75 16.61
C GLY A 24 2.61 12.32 16.34
N GLU A 25 1.61 13.11 16.70
CA GLU A 25 0.19 12.74 16.58
C GLU A 25 -0.20 12.39 15.14
N ALA A 26 0.20 13.22 14.17
CA ALA A 26 -0.08 12.98 12.75
C ALA A 26 0.50 11.65 12.26
N TRP A 27 1.72 11.32 12.68
CA TRP A 27 2.36 10.05 12.32
C TRP A 27 1.65 8.86 12.96
N ILE A 28 1.24 8.97 14.23
CA ILE A 28 0.53 7.91 14.94
C ILE A 28 -0.84 7.66 14.30
N VAL A 29 -1.63 8.70 14.02
CA VAL A 29 -2.93 8.57 13.34
C VAL A 29 -2.76 7.90 11.98
N LYS A 30 -1.74 8.30 11.21
CA LYS A 30 -1.41 7.65 9.92
C LYS A 30 -1.04 6.18 10.10
N SER A 31 -0.20 5.86 11.09
CA SER A 31 0.24 4.50 11.40
C SER A 31 -0.93 3.60 11.81
N LEU A 32 -1.81 4.08 12.70
CA LEU A 32 -3.03 3.39 13.11
C LEU A 32 -3.98 3.19 11.92
N GLY A 33 -4.15 4.20 11.07
CA GLY A 33 -4.95 4.10 9.85
C GLY A 33 -4.43 3.01 8.90
N ASN A 34 -3.11 2.92 8.73
CA ASN A 34 -2.48 1.85 7.94
C ASN A 34 -2.71 0.47 8.56
N LYS A 35 -2.46 0.29 9.87
CA LYS A 35 -2.72 -0.97 10.55
C LYS A 35 -4.18 -1.42 10.43
N TRP A 36 -5.13 -0.48 10.55
CA TRP A 36 -6.55 -0.78 10.35
C TRP A 36 -6.87 -1.17 8.91
N LYS A 37 -6.28 -0.49 7.92
CA LYS A 37 -6.43 -0.83 6.51
C LYS A 37 -5.91 -2.25 6.23
N ASP A 38 -4.73 -2.58 6.73
CA ASP A 38 -4.08 -3.87 6.52
C ASP A 38 -4.89 -5.00 7.18
N TYR A 39 -5.32 -4.78 8.43
CA TYR A 39 -6.20 -5.70 9.13
C TYR A 39 -7.51 -5.99 8.37
N LYS A 40 -8.16 -4.96 7.81
CA LYS A 40 -9.35 -5.15 6.96
C LYS A 40 -9.05 -5.97 5.69
N CYS A 41 -7.88 -5.80 5.10
CA CYS A 41 -7.46 -6.55 3.91
C CYS A 41 -7.24 -8.04 4.24
N GLU A 42 -6.56 -8.34 5.35
CA GLU A 42 -6.36 -9.71 5.84
C GLU A 42 -7.71 -10.37 6.12
N LEU A 43 -8.56 -9.66 6.86
CA LEU A 43 -9.89 -10.11 7.25
C LEU A 43 -10.76 -10.42 6.02
N LYS A 44 -10.77 -9.53 5.02
CA LYS A 44 -11.46 -9.79 3.75
C LYS A 44 -10.95 -11.07 3.10
N SER A 45 -9.63 -11.21 2.97
CA SER A 45 -8.99 -12.33 2.28
C SER A 45 -9.29 -13.67 2.96
N GLU A 46 -9.24 -13.69 4.30
CA GLU A 46 -9.55 -14.87 5.08
C GLU A 46 -11.04 -15.24 5.00
N TYR A 47 -11.93 -14.27 5.26
CA TYR A 47 -13.36 -14.56 5.42
C TYR A 47 -14.06 -14.81 4.10
N THR A 48 -13.74 -14.07 3.03
CA THR A 48 -14.34 -14.33 1.70
C THR A 48 -13.85 -15.63 1.06
N ARG A 49 -12.71 -16.17 1.53
CA ARG A 49 -12.24 -17.51 1.16
C ARG A 49 -13.06 -18.58 1.86
N LYS A 50 -13.29 -18.42 3.18
CA LYS A 50 -14.02 -19.36 4.05
C LYS A 50 -15.54 -19.35 3.82
N TYR A 51 -16.15 -18.19 3.63
CA TYR A 51 -17.59 -18.01 3.54
C TYR A 51 -17.98 -17.38 2.20
N LYS A 52 -18.82 -18.08 1.43
CA LYS A 52 -19.19 -17.68 0.05
C LYS A 52 -20.43 -16.82 -0.02
N THR A 53 -21.35 -16.95 0.93
CA THR A 53 -22.61 -16.19 0.96
C THR A 53 -22.51 -15.00 1.91
N LYS A 54 -23.29 -13.96 1.62
CA LYS A 54 -23.40 -12.77 2.48
C LYS A 54 -23.85 -13.16 3.88
N ASP A 55 -24.83 -14.05 3.99
CA ASP A 55 -25.38 -14.46 5.29
C ASP A 55 -24.37 -15.26 6.10
N ALA A 56 -23.58 -16.14 5.46
CA ALA A 56 -22.51 -16.85 6.14
C ALA A 56 -21.44 -15.89 6.66
N LEU A 57 -21.08 -14.84 5.90
CA LEU A 57 -20.17 -13.80 6.35
C LEU A 57 -20.76 -13.03 7.55
N LEU A 58 -22.02 -12.61 7.49
CA LEU A 58 -22.67 -11.86 8.57
C LEU A 58 -22.81 -12.69 9.86
N LYS A 59 -23.11 -13.98 9.74
CA LYS A 59 -23.21 -14.91 10.88
C LYS A 59 -21.86 -15.16 11.55
N ASN A 60 -20.79 -15.28 10.77
CA ASN A 60 -19.44 -15.55 11.26
C ASN A 60 -18.67 -14.25 11.50
N ARG A 61 -19.18 -13.41 12.41
CA ARG A 61 -18.51 -12.15 12.77
C ARG A 61 -17.37 -12.39 13.78
N PRO A 62 -16.18 -11.81 13.58
CA PRO A 62 -15.13 -11.80 14.61
C PRO A 62 -15.59 -11.08 15.90
N SER A 63 -15.32 -11.67 17.06
CA SER A 63 -15.75 -11.11 18.37
C SER A 63 -15.22 -9.70 18.65
N ARG A 64 -14.06 -9.35 18.10
CA ARG A 64 -13.40 -8.06 18.28
C ARG A 64 -14.03 -6.91 17.47
N ILE A 65 -14.94 -7.20 16.54
CA ILE A 65 -15.53 -6.20 15.64
C ILE A 65 -17.00 -5.96 16.00
N PRO A 66 -17.42 -4.70 16.20
CA PRO A 66 -18.83 -4.34 16.37
C PRO A 66 -19.72 -4.82 15.21
N ARG A 67 -20.99 -5.12 15.51
CA ARG A 67 -21.91 -5.75 14.54
C ARG A 67 -22.18 -4.84 13.34
N ASP A 68 -22.45 -3.58 13.63
CA ASP A 68 -22.64 -2.49 12.68
C ASP A 68 -21.42 -2.36 11.74
N GLN A 69 -20.21 -2.29 12.31
CA GLN A 69 -18.97 -2.20 11.53
C GLN A 69 -18.77 -3.41 10.63
N TRP A 70 -19.01 -4.63 11.15
CA TRP A 70 -18.90 -5.86 10.36
C TRP A 70 -19.89 -5.88 9.20
N SER A 71 -21.16 -5.54 9.46
CA SER A 71 -22.18 -5.50 8.42
C SER A 71 -21.84 -4.50 7.30
N GLY A 72 -21.29 -3.33 7.68
CA GLY A 72 -20.79 -2.33 6.74
C GLY A 72 -19.62 -2.85 5.89
N LEU A 73 -18.66 -3.55 6.50
CA LEU A 73 -17.52 -4.15 5.80
C LEU A 73 -17.96 -5.20 4.79
N VAL A 74 -18.81 -6.15 5.20
CA VAL A 74 -19.33 -7.22 4.32
C VAL A 74 -20.11 -6.60 3.16
N SER A 75 -20.98 -5.63 3.43
CA SER A 75 -21.76 -4.95 2.40
C SER A 75 -20.86 -4.21 1.41
N TYR A 76 -19.85 -3.49 1.91
CA TYR A 76 -18.86 -2.83 1.06
C TYR A 76 -18.07 -3.82 0.20
N TRP A 77 -17.57 -4.92 0.76
CA TRP A 77 -16.77 -5.90 0.02
C TRP A 77 -17.53 -6.57 -1.11
N LEU A 78 -18.82 -6.82 -0.91
CA LEU A 78 -19.70 -7.46 -1.89
C LEU A 78 -20.33 -6.46 -2.87
N SER A 79 -20.20 -5.15 -2.61
CA SER A 79 -20.73 -4.10 -3.48
C SER A 79 -20.09 -4.12 -4.88
N ASP A 80 -20.87 -3.75 -5.89
CA ASP A 80 -20.37 -3.68 -7.26
C ASP A 80 -19.31 -2.59 -7.43
N LYS A 81 -19.38 -1.52 -6.64
CA LYS A 81 -18.34 -0.49 -6.59
C LYS A 81 -16.99 -1.09 -6.20
N ALA A 82 -16.95 -1.94 -5.17
CA ALA A 82 -15.73 -2.59 -4.74
C ALA A 82 -15.23 -3.60 -5.78
N LYS A 83 -16.12 -4.41 -6.36
CA LYS A 83 -15.78 -5.37 -7.43
C LYS A 83 -15.19 -4.68 -8.66
N ARG A 84 -15.85 -3.64 -9.17
CA ARG A 84 -15.37 -2.84 -10.31
C ARG A 84 -14.00 -2.24 -10.05
N ARG A 85 -13.78 -1.68 -8.85
CA ARG A 85 -12.46 -1.14 -8.46
C ARG A 85 -11.39 -2.22 -8.46
N THR A 86 -11.68 -3.39 -7.88
CA THR A 86 -10.72 -4.50 -7.87
C THR A 86 -10.42 -5.00 -9.29
N GLN A 87 -11.43 -5.10 -10.16
CA GLN A 87 -11.23 -5.50 -11.55
C GLN A 87 -10.41 -4.48 -12.34
N ALA A 88 -10.71 -3.19 -12.20
CA ALA A 88 -9.94 -2.13 -12.84
C ALA A 88 -8.47 -2.16 -12.39
N ASN A 89 -8.21 -2.32 -11.08
CA ASN A 89 -6.84 -2.42 -10.56
C ASN A 89 -6.11 -3.66 -11.09
N ARG A 90 -6.81 -4.80 -11.26
CA ARG A 90 -6.24 -6.00 -11.87
C ARG A 90 -5.87 -5.76 -13.33
N ASN A 91 -6.76 -5.12 -14.10
CA ASN A 91 -6.52 -4.78 -15.50
C ASN A 91 -5.36 -3.80 -15.65
N ASN A 92 -5.32 -2.75 -14.82
CA ASN A 92 -4.23 -1.77 -14.83
C ASN A 92 -2.88 -2.42 -14.50
N ARG A 93 -2.86 -3.33 -13.51
CA ARG A 93 -1.65 -4.10 -13.18
C ARG A 93 -1.22 -5.02 -14.31
N ALA A 94 -2.16 -5.63 -15.04
CA ALA A 94 -1.85 -6.47 -16.20
C ALA A 94 -1.30 -5.66 -17.39
N LYS A 95 -1.70 -4.38 -17.52
CA LYS A 95 -1.22 -3.45 -18.54
C LYS A 95 0.13 -2.79 -18.19
N GLN A 96 0.64 -2.98 -16.97
CA GLN A 96 1.92 -2.41 -16.56
C GLN A 96 3.06 -3.25 -17.15
N THR A 97 3.70 -2.75 -18.22
CA THR A 97 4.74 -3.50 -18.95
C THR A 97 6.16 -3.20 -18.48
N MET A 98 6.46 -1.94 -18.15
CA MET A 98 7.80 -1.48 -17.70
C MET A 98 7.79 -1.09 -16.22
N PRO A 99 7.86 -2.05 -15.29
CA PRO A 99 7.85 -1.75 -13.87
C PRO A 99 9.22 -1.22 -13.39
N HIS A 100 9.21 0.00 -12.86
CA HIS A 100 10.33 0.60 -12.14
C HIS A 100 10.91 -0.32 -11.04
N THR A 101 12.24 -0.38 -10.95
CA THR A 101 13.02 -1.23 -10.03
C THR A 101 13.92 -0.45 -9.06
N GLY A 102 13.96 0.88 -9.11
CA GLY A 102 14.74 1.74 -8.21
C GLY A 102 14.27 1.78 -6.74
N GLY A 103 13.33 0.92 -6.35
CA GLY A 103 12.83 0.81 -4.99
C GLY A 103 11.97 2.01 -4.55
N SER A 104 12.05 2.34 -3.26
CA SER A 104 11.28 3.43 -2.64
C SER A 104 11.91 4.81 -2.78
N LYS A 105 13.09 4.91 -3.41
CA LYS A 105 13.73 6.20 -3.69
C LYS A 105 12.91 6.95 -4.75
N SER A 106 12.68 8.24 -4.51
CA SER A 106 12.04 9.09 -5.51
C SER A 106 13.01 9.35 -6.68
N ILE A 107 12.46 9.65 -7.86
CA ILE A 107 13.27 10.02 -9.02
C ILE A 107 14.11 11.28 -8.71
N ALA A 108 13.53 12.29 -8.05
CA ALA A 108 14.24 13.50 -7.66
C ALA A 108 15.42 13.21 -6.73
N THR A 109 15.23 12.33 -5.74
CA THR A 109 16.31 11.87 -4.86
C THR A 109 17.40 11.17 -5.66
N LEU A 110 17.02 10.30 -6.61
CA LEU A 110 17.99 9.59 -7.44
C LEU A 110 18.75 10.55 -8.37
N MET A 111 18.08 11.54 -8.95
CA MET A 111 18.72 12.58 -9.77
C MET A 111 19.75 13.36 -8.99
N ASN A 112 19.40 13.81 -7.79
CA ASN A 112 20.32 14.53 -6.91
C ASN A 112 21.50 13.64 -6.48
N GLU A 113 21.28 12.36 -6.21
CA GLU A 113 22.35 11.42 -5.85
C GLU A 113 23.32 11.12 -7.01
N GLN A 114 22.87 11.23 -8.26
CA GLN A 114 23.69 10.95 -9.44
C GLN A 114 24.18 12.19 -10.17
N ALA A 115 23.95 13.38 -9.60
CA ALA A 115 24.51 14.61 -10.16
C ALA A 115 26.03 14.61 -9.98
N VAL A 116 26.77 14.78 -11.08
CA VAL A 116 28.23 14.86 -11.06
C VAL A 116 28.63 16.30 -11.35
N ASN A 117 29.38 16.92 -10.44
CA ASN A 117 29.80 18.33 -10.54
C ASN A 117 28.63 19.31 -10.72
N GLY A 118 27.47 19.01 -10.11
CA GLY A 118 26.27 19.84 -10.20
C GLY A 118 25.49 19.69 -11.51
N ILE A 119 25.92 18.81 -12.42
CA ILE A 119 25.19 18.48 -13.64
C ILE A 119 24.25 17.31 -13.33
N GLU A 120 22.95 17.51 -13.54
CA GLU A 120 21.96 16.48 -13.34
C GLU A 120 22.04 15.39 -14.42
N PRO A 121 21.79 14.12 -14.05
CA PRO A 121 21.72 13.03 -15.02
C PRO A 121 20.53 13.22 -15.96
N THR A 122 20.72 12.81 -17.21
CA THR A 122 19.67 12.77 -18.21
C THR A 122 18.55 11.79 -17.80
N ARG A 123 17.37 12.00 -18.38
CA ARG A 123 16.23 11.10 -18.19
C ARG A 123 16.55 9.66 -18.66
N ALA A 124 17.39 9.51 -19.68
CA ALA A 124 17.81 8.20 -20.18
C ALA A 124 18.70 7.48 -19.16
N GLU A 125 19.68 8.17 -18.56
CA GLU A 125 20.53 7.62 -17.50
C GLU A 125 19.72 7.20 -16.29
N ILE A 126 18.78 8.04 -15.85
CA ILE A 126 17.86 7.70 -14.76
C ILE A 126 16.97 6.50 -15.13
N PHE A 127 16.49 6.42 -16.37
CA PHE A 127 15.69 5.28 -16.82
C PHE A 127 16.49 3.97 -16.74
N ILE A 128 17.73 3.96 -17.24
CA ILE A 128 18.64 2.81 -17.18
C ILE A 128 18.92 2.43 -15.72
N LEU A 129 19.13 3.43 -14.85
CA LEU A 129 19.38 3.21 -13.42
C LEU A 129 18.18 2.59 -12.70
N THR A 130 16.98 2.90 -13.15
CA THR A 130 15.74 2.50 -12.51
C THR A 130 15.09 1.26 -13.12
N HIS A 131 15.56 0.77 -14.26
CA HIS A 131 15.04 -0.42 -14.94
C HIS A 131 16.14 -1.49 -15.08
N LYS A 132 16.65 -1.95 -13.94
CA LYS A 132 17.72 -2.97 -13.85
C LYS A 132 17.13 -4.37 -13.68
N LYS A 133 17.92 -5.39 -14.02
CA LYS A 133 17.60 -6.79 -13.70
C LYS A 133 17.30 -6.93 -12.21
N ARG A 134 16.22 -7.64 -11.87
CA ARG A 134 15.79 -7.78 -10.48
C ARG A 134 16.70 -8.75 -9.72
N LYS A 135 16.70 -8.64 -8.39
CA LYS A 135 17.31 -9.64 -7.50
C LYS A 135 16.77 -11.04 -7.84
N TYR A 136 17.62 -12.06 -7.70
CA TYR A 136 17.33 -13.47 -8.01
C TYR A 136 17.17 -13.80 -9.50
N GLY A 137 17.89 -13.09 -10.39
CA GLY A 137 18.07 -13.51 -11.78
C GLY A 137 16.82 -13.40 -12.66
N ARG A 138 15.74 -12.74 -12.20
CA ARG A 138 14.59 -12.50 -13.07
C ARG A 138 15.02 -11.58 -14.23
N PRO A 139 14.77 -11.99 -15.49
CA PRO A 139 15.06 -11.15 -16.64
C PRO A 139 14.36 -9.79 -16.53
N LEU A 140 14.98 -8.78 -17.14
CA LEU A 140 14.30 -7.50 -17.37
C LEU A 140 13.15 -7.74 -18.36
N ASP A 141 12.06 -6.99 -18.24
CA ASP A 141 10.98 -7.07 -19.23
C ASP A 141 11.46 -6.58 -20.61
N ASP A 142 10.91 -7.20 -21.66
CA ASP A 142 11.35 -6.97 -23.04
C ASP A 142 11.18 -5.50 -23.45
N ASP A 143 10.13 -4.83 -22.98
CA ASP A 143 9.86 -3.42 -23.30
C ASP A 143 10.93 -2.50 -22.69
N SER A 144 11.30 -2.72 -21.43
CA SER A 144 12.40 -1.99 -20.78
C SER A 144 13.73 -2.28 -21.46
N ALA A 145 13.99 -3.54 -21.83
CA ALA A 145 15.22 -3.91 -22.53
C ALA A 145 15.34 -3.21 -23.90
N LYS A 146 14.28 -3.23 -24.71
CA LYS A 146 14.21 -2.51 -25.99
C LYS A 146 14.41 -1.00 -25.81
N THR A 147 13.79 -0.43 -24.77
CA THR A 147 13.91 1.01 -24.48
C THR A 147 15.33 1.39 -24.07
N ILE A 148 16.01 0.56 -23.26
CA ILE A 148 17.41 0.75 -22.90
C ILE A 148 18.31 0.69 -24.14
N VAL A 149 18.13 -0.31 -25.01
CA VAL A 149 18.90 -0.40 -26.26
C VAL A 149 18.68 0.83 -27.13
N ARG A 150 17.44 1.31 -27.24
CA ARG A 150 17.12 2.54 -27.98
C ARG A 150 17.85 3.76 -27.42
N PHE A 151 17.89 3.92 -26.10
CA PHE A 151 18.64 5.01 -25.48
C PHE A 151 20.14 4.91 -25.75
N ILE A 152 20.72 3.72 -25.62
CA ILE A 152 22.14 3.50 -25.90
C ILE A 152 22.47 3.84 -27.35
N LEU A 153 21.65 3.38 -28.31
CA LEU A 153 21.85 3.67 -29.73
C LEU A 153 21.73 5.16 -30.06
N SER A 154 20.83 5.90 -29.40
CA SER A 154 20.69 7.36 -29.60
C SER A 154 21.84 8.19 -29.05
N PHE A 155 22.76 7.60 -28.27
CA PHE A 155 23.98 8.26 -27.82
C PHE A 155 25.19 7.96 -28.73
N ILE A 156 25.09 6.94 -29.60
CA ILE A 156 26.19 6.48 -30.46
C ILE A 156 26.06 7.03 -31.89
N LEU A 157 24.83 7.32 -32.34
CA LEU A 157 24.50 7.95 -33.63
C LEU A 157 24.21 9.44 -33.44
#